data_AF-A0A852WA07-F1
#
_entry.id   AF-A0A852WA07-F1
#
_cell.length_a   1.000
_cell.length_b   1.000
_cell.length_c   1.000
_cell.angle_alpha   90.00
_cell.angle_beta   90.00
_cell.angle_gamma   90.00
#
_symmetry.space_group_name_H-M   'P 1'
#
loop_
_entity.id
_entity.type
_entity.pdbx_description
1 polymer ?
#
loop_
_entity_poly.entity_id
_entity_poly.type
_entity_poly.pdbx_seq_one_letter_code
_entity_poly.pdbx_strand_id
1 'polypeptide(L)' 'MGTRTVVTRAGVVSADDDRVTALLYFTQEAARTGEPPRTTAGRAEVTVERVDGRWLVSDLRNF' A
#
# COMPACT_ATOMS: atom_id res chain seq x y z
N MET A 1 3.64 -9.39 -18.60
CA MET A 1 3.68 -9.65 -17.14
C MET A 1 3.32 -8.35 -16.45
N GLY A 2 2.49 -8.38 -15.42
CA GLY A 2 2.06 -7.17 -14.74
C GLY A 2 1.44 -7.46 -13.39
N THR A 3 1.42 -6.45 -12.55
CA THR A 3 0.71 -6.44 -11.27
C THR A 3 -0.22 -5.24 -11.25
N ARG A 4 -1.41 -5.44 -10.68
CA ARG A 4 -2.35 -4.37 -10.37
C ARG A 4 -2.75 -4.51 -8.91
N THR A 5 -2.49 -3.47 -8.13
CA THR A 5 -2.91 -3.40 -6.73
C THR A 5 -3.99 -2.35 -6.58
N VAL A 6 -5.06 -2.69 -5.87
CA VAL A 6 -6.16 -1.78 -5.55
C VAL A 6 -6.31 -1.74 -4.04
N VAL A 7 -6.14 -0.56 -3.45
CA VAL A 7 -6.47 -0.33 -2.03
C VAL A 7 -7.99 -0.33 -1.91
N THR A 8 -8.52 -1.27 -1.13
CA THR A 8 -9.96 -1.46 -0.92
C THR A 8 -10.46 -0.71 0.31
N ARG A 9 -9.59 -0.51 1.30
CA ARG A 9 -9.85 0.29 2.50
C ARG A 9 -8.55 0.83 3.07
N ALA A 10 -8.63 1.99 3.72
CA ALA A 10 -7.55 2.56 4.50
C ALA A 10 -8.09 3.06 5.85
N GLY A 11 -7.24 3.05 6.87
CA GLY A 11 -7.50 3.66 8.17
C GLY A 11 -6.24 4.32 8.72
N VAL A 12 -6.39 5.46 9.37
CA VAL A 12 -5.28 6.15 10.04
C VAL A 12 -4.99 5.45 11.37
N VAL A 13 -3.72 5.12 11.61
CA VAL A 13 -3.23 4.57 12.88
C VAL A 13 -2.74 5.71 13.77
N SER A 14 -1.96 6.64 13.21
CA SER A 14 -1.49 7.86 13.87
C SER A 14 -1.26 8.96 12.83
N ALA A 15 -1.38 10.21 13.25
CA ALA A 15 -1.12 11.37 12.40
C ALA A 15 -0.58 12.54 13.22
N ASP A 16 0.54 13.07 12.74
CA ASP A 16 1.18 14.33 13.14
C ASP A 16 1.24 15.26 11.90
N ASP A 17 1.73 16.49 12.06
CA ASP A 17 1.73 17.52 11.01
C ASP A 17 2.57 17.11 9.77
N ASP A 18 3.63 16.34 9.97
CA ASP A 18 4.59 15.93 8.94
C ASP A 18 4.75 14.40 8.81
N ARG A 19 4.00 13.60 9.59
CA ARG A 19 4.10 12.14 9.57
C ARG A 19 2.77 11.46 9.82
N VAL A 20 2.39 10.51 8.97
CA VAL A 20 1.15 9.73 9.11
C VAL A 20 1.46 8.26 8.94
N THR A 21 0.94 7.43 9.84
CA THR A 21 0.93 5.97 9.68
C THR A 21 -0.51 5.52 9.39
N ALA A 22 -0.68 4.73 8.34
CA ALA A 22 -1.96 4.20 7.92
C ALA A 22 -1.91 2.69 7.71
N LEU A 23 -3.00 2.02 8.04
CA LEU A 23 -3.23 0.62 7.70
C LEU A 23 -4.05 0.54 6.40
N LEU A 24 -3.49 -0.10 5.39
CA LEU A 24 -4.09 -0.35 4.09
C LEU A 24 -4.55 -1.79 4.00
N TYR A 25 -5.73 -1.99 3.41
CA TYR A 25 -6.21 -3.28 2.93
C TYR A 25 -6.29 -3.20 1.42
N PHE A 26 -5.81 -4.23 0.72
CA PHE A 26 -5.74 -4.22 -0.73
C PHE A 26 -5.94 -5.60 -1.33
N THR A 27 -6.28 -5.61 -2.61
CA THR A 27 -6.16 -6.80 -3.46
C THR A 27 -5.08 -6.55 -4.51
N GLN A 28 -4.27 -7.56 -4.78
CA GLN A 28 -3.28 -7.54 -5.83
C GLN A 28 -3.58 -8.65 -6.84
N GLU A 29 -3.76 -8.26 -8.09
CA GLU A 29 -3.81 -9.18 -9.22
C GLU A 29 -2.42 -9.25 -9.85
N ALA A 30 -1.94 -10.47 -10.09
CA ALA A 30 -0.66 -10.72 -10.76
C ALA A 30 -0.85 -11.66 -11.95
N ALA A 31 -0.36 -11.25 -13.12
CA ALA A 31 -0.41 -12.03 -14.36
C ALA A 31 1.00 -12.33 -14.88
N ARG A 32 1.26 -13.60 -15.15
CA ARG A 32 2.51 -14.11 -15.73
C ARG A 32 2.22 -14.91 -16.99
N THR A 33 3.12 -14.84 -17.97
CA THR A 33 2.95 -15.58 -19.23
C THR A 33 2.95 -17.08 -18.94
N GLY A 34 1.93 -17.79 -19.42
CA GLY A 34 1.80 -19.24 -19.22
C GLY A 34 1.19 -19.66 -17.88
N GLU A 35 0.80 -18.71 -17.01
CA GLU A 35 0.09 -19.00 -15.76
C GLU A 35 -1.27 -18.27 -15.72
N PRO A 36 -2.34 -18.87 -15.16
CA PRO A 36 -3.56 -18.15 -14.86
C PRO A 36 -3.29 -16.96 -13.93
N PRO A 37 -3.95 -15.80 -14.12
CA PRO A 37 -3.87 -14.69 -13.18
C PRO A 37 -4.28 -15.11 -11.78
N ARG A 38 -3.60 -14.55 -10.77
CA ARG A 38 -3.91 -14.82 -9.35
C ARG A 38 -4.22 -13.52 -8.64
N THR A 39 -5.26 -13.55 -7.81
CA THR A 39 -5.63 -12.44 -6.94
C THR A 39 -5.34 -12.81 -5.49
N THR A 40 -4.58 -11.94 -4.82
CA THR A 40 -4.23 -12.08 -3.41
C THR A 40 -4.77 -10.89 -2.63
N ALA A 41 -5.48 -11.14 -1.54
CA ALA A 41 -5.82 -10.10 -0.56
C ALA A 41 -4.63 -9.91 0.39
N GLY A 42 -4.35 -8.66 0.74
CA GLY A 42 -3.25 -8.30 1.62
C GLY A 42 -3.57 -7.09 2.48
N ARG A 43 -2.71 -6.85 3.46
CA ARG A 43 -2.71 -5.63 4.26
C ARG A 43 -1.29 -5.12 4.44
N ALA A 44 -1.15 -3.81 4.55
CA ALA A 44 0.13 -3.16 4.77
C ALA A 44 -0.01 -1.99 5.74
N GLU A 45 0.99 -1.80 6.57
CA GLU A 45 1.20 -0.54 7.28
C GLU A 45 2.10 0.33 6.41
N VAL A 46 1.69 1.56 6.16
CA VAL A 46 2.46 2.56 5.41
C VAL A 46 2.71 3.76 6.29
N THR A 47 3.95 4.24 6.33
CA THR A 47 4.29 5.54 6.89
C THR A 47 4.57 6.49 5.74
N VAL A 48 3.94 7.66 5.79
CA VAL A 48 4.23 8.77 4.89
C VAL A 48 4.77 9.95 5.68
N GLU A 49 5.77 10.61 5.12
CA GLU A 49 6.41 11.79 5.69
C GLU A 49 6.35 12.96 4.71
N ARG A 50 6.22 14.18 5.24
CA ARG A 50 6.17 15.39 4.44
C ARG A 50 7.56 15.96 4.26
N VAL A 51 8.09 15.84 3.05
CA VAL A 51 9.39 16.39 2.64
C VAL A 51 9.17 17.45 1.57
N ASP A 52 9.67 18.66 1.82
CA ASP A 52 9.54 19.82 0.89
C ASP A 52 8.09 20.04 0.40
N GLY A 53 7.14 19.92 1.33
CA GLY A 53 5.72 20.11 1.07
C GLY A 53 5.00 18.92 0.41
N ARG A 54 5.69 17.81 0.14
CA ARG A 54 5.14 16.61 -0.49
C ARG A 54 5.12 15.43 0.47
N TRP A 55 4.04 14.65 0.45
CA TRP A 55 3.95 13.38 1.17
C TRP A 55 4.65 12.28 0.39
N LEU A 56 5.64 11.64 1.00
CA LEU A 56 6.42 10.55 0.45
C LEU A 56 6.28 9.33 1.35
N VAL A 57 6.24 8.13 0.77
CA VAL A 57 6.30 6.89 1.56
C VAL A 57 7.70 6.78 2.16
N SER A 58 7.81 6.80 3.48
CA SER A 58 9.07 6.62 4.22
C SER A 58 9.24 5.18 4.74
N ASP A 59 8.14 4.47 4.97
CA ASP A 59 8.16 3.05 5.35
C ASP A 59 6.93 2.29 4.81
N LEU A 60 7.11 1.01 4.52
CA LEU A 60 6.05 0.12 4.06
C LEU A 60 6.32 -1.31 4.56
N ARG A 61 5.40 -1.82 5.37
CA ARG A 61 5.43 -3.19 5.89
C ARG A 61 4.20 -3.97 5.48
N ASN A 62 4.38 -5.06 4.75
CA ASN A 62 3.31 -5.99 4.37
C ASN A 62 3.14 -7.10 5.41
N PHE A 63 1.91 -7.62 5.57
CA PHE A 63 1.58 -8.74 6.45
C PHE A 63 0.85 -9.86 5.72
#